data_AF-K0BAI3-F1
#
_entry.id   AF-K0BAI3-F1
#
_cell.length_a   1.000
_cell.length_b   1.000
_cell.length_c   1.000
_cell.angle_alpha   90.00
_cell.angle_beta   90.00
_cell.angle_gamma   90.00
#
_symmetry.space_group_name_H-M   'P 1'
#
loop_
_entity.id
_entity.type
_entity.pdbx_description
1 polymer ?
#
loop_
_entity_poly.entity_id
_entity_poly.type
_entity_poly.pdbx_seq_one_letter_code
_entity_poly.pdbx_strand_id
1 'polypeptide(L)'
;MEFLLENILNLIGFLVGLGIGIMSLIGFRNTGSPTLFRLTIAFFSISLGFFVIWAGYMAEDFVTKSGNIERWVQTLGIAIQTVGYFFIAFSHSIKSFFPKSSYFRSVGILPLFLVSSVQLEHLFRSVSFILLAYGAIETMLSYLDNRNKGAISVSVGLALLALGEFLGWYSFVFPESILYSVSMVIKIGGLVALFIPVSKVPLTKIKFDEGLE
;
A
#
# COMPACT_ATOMS: atom_id res chain seq x y z
N MET A 1 -9.48 15.86 -18.73
CA MET A 1 -8.10 16.01 -18.22
C MET A 1 -7.82 15.07 -17.05
N GLU A 2 -8.83 14.73 -16.23
CA GLU A 2 -8.69 13.80 -15.09
C GLU A 2 -8.35 12.36 -15.50
N PHE A 3 -8.99 11.80 -16.53
CA PHE A 3 -8.70 10.44 -17.02
C PHE A 3 -7.21 10.21 -17.39
N LEU A 4 -6.59 11.14 -18.11
CA LEU A 4 -5.17 11.07 -18.48
C LEU A 4 -4.26 11.16 -17.26
N LEU A 5 -4.59 12.05 -16.32
CA LEU A 5 -3.85 12.21 -15.07
C LEU A 5 -3.93 10.94 -14.22
N GLU A 6 -5.11 10.36 -14.09
CA GLU A 6 -5.34 9.13 -13.34
C GLU A 6 -4.60 7.94 -13.94
N ASN A 7 -4.59 7.84 -15.28
CA ASN A 7 -3.84 6.80 -15.97
C ASN A 7 -2.32 6.94 -15.72
N ILE A 8 -1.77 8.16 -15.84
CA ILE A 8 -0.35 8.43 -15.57
C ILE A 8 -0.01 8.13 -14.10
N LEU A 9 -0.87 8.53 -13.16
CA LEU A 9 -0.66 8.27 -11.73
C LEU A 9 -0.66 6.77 -11.41
N ASN A 10 -1.57 5.99 -11.98
CA ASN A 10 -1.57 4.53 -11.81
C ASN A 10 -0.31 3.88 -12.40
N LEU A 11 0.17 4.37 -13.55
CA LEU A 11 1.44 3.90 -14.14
C LEU A 11 2.63 4.20 -13.23
N ILE A 12 2.69 5.41 -12.66
CA ILE A 12 3.74 5.80 -11.69
C ILE A 12 3.65 4.91 -10.44
N GLY A 13 2.45 4.71 -9.90
CA GLY A 13 2.23 3.83 -8.74
C GLY A 13 2.68 2.39 -9.00
N PHE A 14 2.41 1.87 -10.20
CA PHE A 14 2.90 0.57 -10.65
C PHE A 14 4.44 0.50 -10.65
N LEU A 15 5.10 1.46 -11.30
CA LEU A 15 6.56 1.50 -11.42
C LEU A 15 7.25 1.66 -10.06
N VAL A 16 6.73 2.53 -9.19
CA VAL A 16 7.25 2.74 -7.84
C VAL A 16 7.09 1.48 -7.01
N GLY A 17 5.90 0.87 -7.01
CA GLY A 17 5.64 -0.38 -6.29
C GLY A 17 6.56 -1.52 -6.77
N LEU A 18 6.77 -1.63 -8.07
CA LEU A 18 7.64 -2.64 -8.69
C LEU A 18 9.10 -2.42 -8.28
N GLY A 19 9.59 -1.18 -8.35
CA GLY A 19 10.94 -0.82 -7.94
C GLY A 19 11.23 -1.16 -6.47
N ILE A 20 10.29 -0.84 -5.57
CA ILE A 20 10.41 -1.22 -4.15
C ILE A 20 10.37 -2.75 -3.99
N GLY A 21 9.49 -3.43 -4.72
CA GLY A 21 9.39 -4.90 -4.71
C GLY A 21 10.68 -5.60 -5.12
N ILE A 22 11.33 -5.15 -6.19
CA ILE A 22 12.63 -5.67 -6.64
C ILE A 22 13.71 -5.43 -5.58
N MET A 23 13.80 -4.23 -5.02
CA MET A 23 14.78 -3.92 -3.98
C MET A 23 14.59 -4.77 -2.73
N SER A 24 13.34 -5.01 -2.34
CA SER A 24 12.99 -5.92 -1.25
C SER A 24 13.37 -7.37 -1.57
N LEU A 25 13.19 -7.82 -2.81
CA LEU A 25 13.58 -9.16 -3.26
C LEU A 25 15.10 -9.35 -3.20
N ILE A 26 15.88 -8.37 -3.67
CA ILE A 26 17.35 -8.37 -3.55
C ILE A 26 17.75 -8.41 -2.07
N GLY A 27 17.13 -7.59 -1.23
CA GLY A 27 17.35 -7.60 0.21
C GLY A 27 17.04 -8.96 0.86
N PHE A 28 15.97 -9.63 0.44
CA PHE A 28 15.64 -10.98 0.89
C PHE A 28 16.69 -12.00 0.46
N ARG A 29 17.10 -12.00 -0.82
CA ARG A 29 18.14 -12.92 -1.32
C ARG A 29 19.47 -12.76 -0.58
N ASN A 30 19.81 -11.53 -0.18
CA ASN A 30 21.08 -11.24 0.50
C ASN A 30 21.03 -11.47 2.02
N THR A 31 19.85 -11.36 2.66
CA THR A 31 19.73 -11.40 4.14
C THR A 31 19.05 -12.68 4.65
N GLY A 32 18.25 -13.35 3.81
CA GLY A 32 17.42 -14.50 4.21
C GLY A 32 16.33 -14.17 5.24
N SER A 33 16.06 -12.88 5.51
CA SER A 33 15.11 -12.48 6.54
C SER A 33 13.65 -12.72 6.10
N PRO A 34 12.84 -13.43 6.90
CA PRO A 34 11.41 -13.62 6.63
C PRO A 34 10.62 -12.31 6.50
N THR A 35 11.06 -11.22 7.13
CA THR A 35 10.38 -9.91 7.04
C THR A 35 10.49 -9.28 5.65
N LEU A 36 11.66 -9.34 5.02
CA LEU A 36 11.90 -8.79 3.69
C LEU A 36 11.15 -9.61 2.62
N PHE A 37 10.98 -10.91 2.83
CA PHE A 37 10.15 -11.72 1.95
C PHE A 37 8.68 -11.27 1.95
N ARG A 38 8.12 -10.98 3.13
CA ARG A 38 6.75 -10.46 3.24
C ARG A 38 6.57 -9.09 2.62
N LEU A 39 7.53 -8.17 2.82
CA LEU A 39 7.54 -6.87 2.15
C LEU A 39 7.61 -7.02 0.63
N THR A 40 8.38 -7.99 0.13
CA THR A 40 8.45 -8.28 -1.30
C THR A 40 7.07 -8.64 -1.85
N ILE A 41 6.40 -9.62 -1.24
CA ILE A 41 5.03 -10.00 -1.64
C ILE A 41 4.07 -8.81 -1.54
N ALA A 42 4.19 -8.01 -0.48
CA ALA A 42 3.37 -6.84 -0.26
C ALA A 42 3.49 -5.82 -1.41
N PHE A 43 4.71 -5.41 -1.76
CA PHE A 43 4.95 -4.41 -2.80
C PHE A 43 4.66 -4.95 -4.21
N PHE A 44 4.91 -6.23 -4.47
CA PHE A 44 4.47 -6.86 -5.73
C PHE A 44 2.94 -6.89 -5.85
N SER A 45 2.21 -7.18 -4.77
CA SER A 45 0.75 -7.13 -4.76
C SER A 45 0.26 -5.70 -5.00
N ILE A 46 0.79 -4.70 -4.31
CA ILE A 46 0.41 -3.29 -4.52
C ILE A 46 0.68 -2.87 -5.97
N SER A 47 1.86 -3.21 -6.51
CA SER A 47 2.23 -2.94 -7.90
C SER A 47 1.25 -3.59 -8.88
N LEU A 48 0.93 -4.87 -8.72
CA LEU A 48 -0.07 -5.57 -9.54
C LEU A 48 -1.45 -4.91 -9.45
N GLY A 49 -1.86 -4.44 -8.28
CA GLY A 49 -3.13 -3.73 -8.13
C GLY A 49 -3.16 -2.40 -8.88
N PHE A 50 -2.07 -1.61 -8.87
CA PHE A 50 -1.95 -0.42 -9.73
C PHE A 50 -1.93 -0.77 -11.22
N PHE A 51 -1.28 -1.88 -11.60
CA PHE A 51 -1.24 -2.35 -12.99
C PHE A 51 -2.62 -2.75 -13.51
N VAL A 52 -3.42 -3.47 -12.71
CA VAL A 52 -4.78 -3.87 -13.10
C VAL A 52 -5.67 -2.65 -13.35
N ILE A 53 -5.58 -1.63 -12.48
CA ILE A 53 -6.33 -0.38 -12.64
C ILE A 53 -5.86 0.35 -13.91
N TRP A 54 -4.54 0.50 -14.10
CA TRP A 54 -3.95 1.10 -15.30
C TRP A 54 -4.38 0.38 -16.59
N ALA A 55 -4.34 -0.95 -16.60
CA ALA A 55 -4.76 -1.76 -17.73
C ALA A 55 -6.26 -1.59 -18.02
N GLY A 56 -7.09 -1.43 -16.99
CA GLY A 56 -8.51 -1.08 -17.13
C GLY A 56 -8.72 0.27 -17.80
N TYR A 57 -7.97 1.31 -17.39
CA TYR A 57 -8.01 2.62 -18.05
C TYR A 57 -7.54 2.53 -19.52
N MET A 58 -6.52 1.73 -19.82
CA MET A 58 -6.06 1.55 -21.20
C MET A 58 -7.06 0.77 -22.06
N ALA A 59 -7.64 -0.32 -21.53
CA ALA A 59 -8.65 -1.10 -22.27
C ALA A 59 -9.87 -0.25 -22.63
N GLU A 60 -10.32 0.62 -21.74
CA GLU A 60 -11.43 1.55 -21.99
C GLU A 60 -11.13 2.59 -23.07
N ASP A 61 -9.91 3.10 -23.11
CA ASP A 61 -9.46 4.08 -24.11
C ASP A 61 -9.36 3.45 -25.51
N PHE A 62 -8.95 2.17 -25.61
CA PHE A 62 -8.80 1.47 -26.88
C PHE A 62 -10.09 0.84 -27.42
N VAL A 63 -11.00 0.35 -26.57
CA VAL A 63 -12.14 -0.48 -26.98
C VAL A 63 -13.49 0.25 -26.85
N THR A 64 -13.79 0.82 -25.68
CA THR A 64 -15.15 1.26 -25.33
C THR A 64 -15.39 2.75 -25.58
N LYS A 65 -14.34 3.60 -25.52
CA LYS A 65 -14.42 5.08 -25.65
C LYS A 65 -15.47 5.73 -24.72
N SER A 66 -15.77 5.09 -23.59
CA SER A 66 -16.80 5.50 -22.62
C SER A 66 -16.32 6.62 -21.69
N GLY A 67 -15.00 6.79 -21.55
CA GLY A 67 -14.40 7.78 -20.66
C GLY A 67 -14.50 7.44 -19.17
N ASN A 68 -14.94 6.22 -18.83
CA ASN A 68 -15.11 5.78 -17.44
C ASN A 68 -14.70 4.31 -17.30
N ILE A 69 -13.97 3.97 -16.22
CA ILE A 69 -13.45 2.61 -16.00
C ILE A 69 -14.57 1.61 -15.66
N GLU A 70 -14.48 0.39 -16.17
CA GLU A 70 -15.36 -0.69 -15.72
C GLU A 70 -15.11 -0.99 -14.23
N ARG A 71 -16.14 -0.78 -13.41
CA ARG A 71 -16.06 -0.85 -11.94
C ARG A 71 -15.49 -2.17 -11.42
N TRP A 72 -15.77 -3.30 -12.07
CA TRP A 72 -15.24 -4.60 -11.62
C TRP A 72 -13.71 -4.67 -11.71
N VAL A 73 -13.09 -4.03 -12.72
CA VAL A 73 -11.63 -3.94 -12.85
C VAL A 73 -11.05 -3.09 -11.73
N GLN A 74 -11.72 -1.97 -11.41
CA GLN A 74 -11.34 -1.11 -10.30
C GLN A 74 -11.41 -1.85 -8.95
N THR A 75 -12.51 -2.60 -8.71
CA THR A 75 -12.67 -3.42 -7.50
C THR A 75 -11.55 -4.45 -7.37
N LEU A 76 -11.20 -5.15 -8.46
CA LEU A 76 -10.11 -6.14 -8.46
C LEU A 76 -8.77 -5.50 -8.12
N GLY A 77 -8.47 -4.35 -8.74
CA GLY A 77 -7.24 -3.61 -8.43
C GLY A 77 -7.13 -3.23 -6.96
N ILE A 78 -8.21 -2.71 -6.37
CA ILE A 78 -8.29 -2.34 -4.94
C ILE A 78 -8.13 -3.58 -4.04
N ALA A 79 -8.76 -4.70 -4.41
CA ALA A 79 -8.65 -5.96 -3.66
C ALA A 79 -7.20 -6.47 -3.62
N ILE A 80 -6.50 -6.45 -4.75
CA ILE A 80 -5.09 -6.85 -4.84
C ILE A 80 -4.19 -5.88 -4.04
N GLN A 81 -4.46 -4.58 -4.05
CA GLN A 81 -3.74 -3.61 -3.20
C GLN A 81 -3.96 -3.90 -1.71
N THR A 82 -5.18 -4.24 -1.32
CA THR A 82 -5.55 -4.58 0.07
C THR A 82 -4.78 -5.79 0.59
N VAL A 83 -4.61 -6.82 -0.24
CA VAL A 83 -3.74 -7.98 0.09
C VAL A 83 -2.31 -7.50 0.34
N GLY A 84 -1.80 -6.59 -0.48
CA GLY A 84 -0.48 -6.01 -0.29
C GLY A 84 -0.36 -5.24 1.03
N TYR A 85 -1.30 -4.36 1.36
CA TYR A 85 -1.30 -3.61 2.62
C TYR A 85 -1.42 -4.52 3.85
N PHE A 86 -2.19 -5.61 3.75
CA PHE A 86 -2.23 -6.64 4.77
C PHE A 86 -0.84 -7.22 5.05
N PHE A 87 -0.07 -7.55 4.01
CA PHE A 87 1.29 -8.04 4.19
C PHE A 87 2.25 -6.97 4.73
N ILE A 88 2.08 -5.69 4.41
CA ILE A 88 2.86 -4.59 5.02
C ILE A 88 2.58 -4.52 6.53
N ALA A 89 1.30 -4.46 6.93
CA ALA A 89 0.90 -4.41 8.33
C ALA A 89 1.39 -5.65 9.10
N PHE A 90 1.26 -6.83 8.49
CA PHE A 90 1.75 -8.09 9.06
C PHE A 90 3.29 -8.14 9.16
N SER A 91 4.01 -7.47 8.25
CA SER A 91 5.47 -7.42 8.28
C SER A 91 6.01 -6.75 9.54
N HIS A 92 5.31 -5.73 10.04
CA HIS A 92 5.68 -4.97 11.24
C HIS A 92 5.05 -5.50 12.54
N SER A 93 4.00 -6.35 12.48
CA SER A 93 3.20 -6.78 13.64
C SER A 93 3.54 -8.18 14.22
N ILE A 94 4.80 -8.62 14.20
CA ILE A 94 5.16 -10.00 14.63
C ILE A 94 4.88 -10.28 16.14
N LYS A 95 4.55 -9.31 16.99
CA LYS A 95 4.31 -9.57 18.43
C LYS A 95 2.88 -9.41 18.94
N SER A 96 1.95 -8.82 18.20
CA SER A 96 0.68 -8.36 18.81
C SER A 96 -0.52 -8.48 17.89
N PHE A 97 -0.67 -9.63 17.21
CA PHE A 97 -1.88 -9.92 16.43
C PHE A 97 -3.12 -10.20 17.32
N PHE A 98 -2.93 -10.33 18.64
CA PHE A 98 -4.02 -10.36 19.61
C PHE A 98 -3.96 -9.12 20.50
N PRO A 99 -4.89 -8.15 20.35
CA PRO A 99 -4.97 -7.03 21.27
C PRO A 99 -5.21 -7.56 22.69
N LYS A 100 -4.28 -7.26 23.61
CA LYS A 100 -4.41 -7.61 25.04
C LYS A 100 -5.54 -6.84 25.75
N SER A 101 -6.13 -5.83 25.08
CA SER A 101 -7.20 -4.98 25.61
C SER A 101 -8.57 -5.34 25.02
N SER A 102 -9.50 -5.68 25.91
CA SER A 102 -10.90 -6.07 25.63
C SER A 102 -11.69 -5.03 24.80
N TYR A 103 -11.33 -3.75 24.88
CA TYR A 103 -12.07 -2.66 24.21
C TYR A 103 -11.97 -2.66 22.68
N PHE A 104 -10.85 -3.14 22.11
CA PHE A 104 -10.64 -3.16 20.66
C PHE A 104 -11.20 -4.41 19.98
N ARG A 105 -11.64 -5.41 20.74
CA ARG A 105 -12.33 -6.58 20.19
C ARG A 105 -13.69 -6.22 19.58
N SER A 106 -14.21 -5.04 19.89
CA SER A 106 -15.47 -4.51 19.34
C SER A 106 -15.29 -3.68 18.07
N VAL A 107 -14.12 -3.05 17.87
CA VAL A 107 -13.82 -2.26 16.65
C VAL A 107 -13.35 -3.17 15.50
N GLY A 108 -12.83 -4.36 15.82
CA GLY A 108 -12.51 -5.41 14.85
C GLY A 108 -13.72 -6.23 14.38
N ILE A 109 -14.93 -5.93 14.85
CA ILE A 109 -16.15 -6.55 14.33
C ILE A 109 -16.50 -5.80 13.05
N LEU A 110 -16.02 -6.38 11.95
CA LEU A 110 -16.64 -6.43 10.63
C LEU A 110 -17.74 -5.38 10.38
N PRO A 111 -17.57 -4.48 9.38
CA PRO A 111 -18.72 -3.86 8.77
C PRO A 111 -19.44 -4.97 7.97
N LEU A 112 -20.36 -5.67 8.64
CA LEU A 112 -21.22 -6.70 8.09
C LEU A 112 -22.30 -5.98 7.27
N PHE A 113 -21.94 -5.52 6.07
CA PHE A 113 -22.88 -4.96 5.10
C PHE A 113 -23.13 -5.97 3.98
N LEU A 114 -24.42 -6.18 3.72
CA LEU A 114 -25.00 -7.15 2.79
C LEU A 114 -24.61 -6.82 1.33
N VAL A 115 -23.63 -7.58 0.84
CA VAL A 115 -23.15 -7.78 -0.53
C VAL A 115 -23.95 -7.08 -1.63
N SER A 116 -23.38 -5.98 -2.12
CA SER A 116 -23.46 -5.49 -3.51
C SER A 116 -22.04 -5.13 -3.96
N SER A 117 -21.73 -5.20 -5.25
CA SER A 117 -20.39 -4.91 -5.82
C SER A 117 -19.85 -3.53 -5.40
N VAL A 118 -20.75 -2.56 -5.19
CA VAL A 118 -20.42 -1.21 -4.69
C VAL A 118 -19.85 -1.24 -3.26
N GLN A 119 -20.29 -2.17 -2.41
CA GLN A 119 -19.90 -2.23 -1.00
C GLN A 119 -18.57 -2.94 -0.76
N LEU A 120 -18.15 -3.80 -1.69
CA LEU A 120 -16.88 -4.53 -1.59
C LEU A 120 -15.68 -3.57 -1.65
N GLU A 121 -15.71 -2.58 -2.53
CA GLU A 121 -14.66 -1.56 -2.62
C GLU A 121 -14.53 -0.75 -1.32
N HIS A 122 -15.66 -0.37 -0.73
CA HIS A 122 -15.69 0.32 0.55
C HIS A 122 -15.14 -0.55 1.68
N LEU A 123 -15.45 -1.85 1.66
CA LEU A 123 -14.93 -2.81 2.64
C LEU A 123 -13.41 -2.96 2.50
N PHE A 124 -12.89 -3.14 1.29
CA PHE A 124 -11.46 -3.29 1.06
C PHE A 124 -10.67 -2.03 1.43
N ARG A 125 -11.18 -0.84 1.09
CA ARG A 125 -10.55 0.44 1.47
C ARG A 125 -10.60 0.71 2.97
N SER A 126 -11.71 0.40 3.65
CA SER A 126 -11.81 0.57 5.10
C SER A 126 -10.92 -0.42 5.86
N VAL A 127 -10.86 -1.68 5.43
CA VAL A 127 -9.93 -2.68 5.97
C VAL A 127 -8.48 -2.23 5.77
N SER A 128 -8.12 -1.77 4.57
CA SER A 128 -6.79 -1.23 4.27
C SER A 128 -6.44 -0.04 5.16
N PHE A 129 -7.36 0.91 5.34
CA PHE A 129 -7.18 2.05 6.22
C PHE A 129 -6.88 1.63 7.66
N ILE A 130 -7.67 0.71 8.23
CA ILE A 130 -7.48 0.24 9.61
C ILE A 130 -6.13 -0.47 9.76
N LEU A 131 -5.78 -1.36 8.83
CA LEU A 131 -4.52 -2.10 8.86
C LEU A 131 -3.29 -1.18 8.77
N LEU A 132 -3.33 -0.21 7.85
CA LEU A 132 -2.25 0.76 7.66
C LEU A 132 -2.14 1.74 8.83
N ALA A 133 -3.27 2.22 9.35
CA ALA A 133 -3.30 3.08 10.54
C ALA A 133 -2.71 2.37 11.76
N TYR A 134 -3.07 1.10 11.96
CA TYR A 134 -2.48 0.29 13.04
C TYR A 134 -0.97 0.11 12.85
N GLY A 135 -0.52 -0.26 11.64
CA GLY A 135 0.90 -0.38 11.32
C GLY A 135 1.66 0.93 11.55
N ALA A 136 1.07 2.07 11.19
CA ALA A 136 1.65 3.39 11.41
C ALA A 136 1.80 3.73 12.90
N ILE A 137 0.77 3.46 13.72
CA ILE A 137 0.76 3.70 15.16
C ILE A 137 1.80 2.81 15.86
N GLU A 138 1.80 1.51 15.58
CA GLU A 138 2.75 0.55 16.18
C GLU A 138 4.20 0.94 15.85
N THR A 139 4.45 1.34 14.60
CA THR A 139 5.77 1.79 14.18
C THR A 139 6.18 3.12 14.82
N MET A 140 5.22 4.02 15.06
CA MET A 140 5.45 5.28 15.79
C MET A 140 5.77 5.03 17.26
N LEU A 141 5.05 4.12 17.92
CA LEU A 141 5.32 3.73 19.31
C LEU A 141 6.71 3.09 19.42
N SER A 142 7.07 2.22 18.47
CA SER A 142 8.42 1.64 18.41
C SER A 142 9.53 2.70 18.23
N TYR A 143 9.25 3.79 17.52
CA TYR A 143 10.16 4.93 17.45
C TYR A 143 10.31 5.64 18.79
N LEU A 144 9.22 5.86 19.52
CA LEU A 144 9.25 6.52 20.83
C LEU A 144 10.07 5.71 21.85
N ASP A 145 9.93 4.38 21.82
CA ASP A 145 10.63 3.49 22.75
C ASP A 145 12.12 3.31 22.39
N ASN A 146 12.45 3.10 21.11
CA ASN A 146 13.81 2.74 20.67
C ASN A 146 14.59 3.87 19.96
N ARG A 147 14.00 5.06 19.74
CA ARG A 147 14.59 6.21 19.01
C ARG A 147 15.21 5.88 17.64
N ASN A 148 14.77 4.80 17.00
CA ASN A 148 15.34 4.38 15.72
C ASN A 148 14.87 5.32 14.59
N LYS A 149 15.79 6.14 14.05
CA LYS A 149 15.51 7.10 12.97
C LYS A 149 14.84 6.48 11.73
N GLY A 150 15.06 5.18 11.48
CA GLY A 150 14.41 4.47 10.37
C GLY A 150 12.89 4.28 10.56
N ALA A 151 12.42 4.12 11.80
CA ALA A 151 11.02 3.87 12.11
C ALA A 151 10.11 5.07 11.79
N ILE A 152 10.62 6.30 11.88
CA ILE A 152 9.86 7.52 11.53
C ILE A 152 9.47 7.49 10.06
N SER A 153 10.42 7.21 9.17
CA SER A 153 10.15 7.17 7.72
C SER A 153 9.13 6.10 7.35
N VAL A 154 9.16 4.94 8.04
CA VAL A 154 8.16 3.89 7.86
C VAL A 154 6.78 4.35 8.34
N SER A 155 6.70 4.88 9.57
CA SER A 155 5.42 5.32 10.15
C SER A 155 4.76 6.42 9.32
N VAL A 156 5.54 7.39 8.84
CA VAL A 156 5.06 8.46 7.94
C VAL A 156 4.57 7.87 6.61
N GLY A 157 5.29 6.92 6.01
CA GLY A 157 4.87 6.26 4.77
C GLY A 157 3.57 5.46 4.94
N LEU A 158 3.42 4.73 6.04
CA LEU A 158 2.19 4.01 6.38
C LEU A 158 1.01 4.96 6.64
N ALA A 159 1.25 6.07 7.34
CA ALA A 159 0.23 7.08 7.61
C ALA A 159 -0.26 7.75 6.32
N LEU A 160 0.65 8.06 5.39
CA LEU A 160 0.29 8.59 4.08
C LEU A 160 -0.51 7.58 3.26
N LEU A 161 -0.11 6.30 3.24
CA LEU A 161 -0.90 5.26 2.58
C LEU A 161 -2.31 5.12 3.18
N ALA A 162 -2.43 5.14 4.52
CA ALA A 162 -3.72 5.10 5.19
C ALA A 162 -4.59 6.31 4.81
N LEU A 163 -4.01 7.52 4.85
CA LEU A 163 -4.69 8.75 4.45
C LEU A 163 -5.13 8.68 2.98
N GLY A 164 -4.28 8.15 2.10
CA GLY A 164 -4.60 7.88 0.70
C GLY A 164 -5.80 6.94 0.55
N GLU A 165 -5.87 5.83 1.28
CA GLU A 165 -7.04 4.93 1.25
C GLU A 165 -8.30 5.59 1.81
N PHE A 166 -8.18 6.38 2.88
CA PHE A 166 -9.30 7.12 3.46
C PHE A 166 -9.88 8.15 2.48
N LEU A 167 -9.04 8.95 1.83
CA LEU A 167 -9.48 9.90 0.80
C LEU A 167 -10.06 9.17 -0.41
N GLY A 168 -9.48 8.03 -0.77
CA GLY A 168 -9.99 7.20 -1.84
C GLY A 168 -11.37 6.62 -1.53
N TRP A 169 -11.66 6.29 -0.27
CA TRP A 169 -13.00 5.92 0.20
C TRP A 169 -13.96 7.12 0.15
N TYR A 170 -13.51 8.29 0.61
CA TYR A 170 -14.31 9.52 0.62
C TYR A 170 -14.67 9.99 -0.80
N SER A 171 -13.78 9.80 -1.77
CA SER A 171 -14.02 10.13 -3.18
C SER A 171 -15.18 9.34 -3.81
N PHE A 172 -15.55 8.18 -3.26
CA PHE A 172 -16.76 7.47 -3.72
C PHE A 172 -18.05 8.07 -3.16
N VAL A 173 -17.99 8.70 -2.00
CA VAL A 173 -19.13 9.41 -1.41
C VAL A 173 -19.37 10.72 -2.19
N PHE A 174 -18.32 11.31 -2.75
CA PHE A 174 -18.38 12.54 -3.57
C PHE A 174 -17.62 12.37 -4.91
N PRO A 175 -18.23 11.71 -5.91
CA PRO A 175 -17.56 11.33 -7.16
C PRO A 175 -17.14 12.49 -8.08
N GLU A 176 -17.76 13.68 -7.96
CA GLU A 176 -17.48 14.87 -8.77
C GLU A 176 -16.28 15.70 -8.25
N SER A 177 -15.29 15.07 -7.62
CA SER A 177 -14.22 15.79 -6.92
C SER A 177 -12.82 15.26 -7.23
N ILE A 178 -11.85 16.19 -7.25
CA ILE A 178 -10.40 15.95 -7.49
C ILE A 178 -9.78 15.02 -6.42
N LEU A 179 -10.57 14.56 -5.45
CA LEU A 179 -10.13 13.74 -4.31
C LEU A 179 -9.56 12.39 -4.71
N TYR A 180 -10.00 11.77 -5.80
CA TYR A 180 -9.40 10.52 -6.28
C TYR A 180 -7.95 10.72 -6.75
N SER A 181 -7.71 11.78 -7.52
CA SER A 181 -6.37 12.18 -7.96
C SER A 181 -5.47 12.53 -6.77
N VAL A 182 -5.99 13.28 -5.78
CA VAL A 182 -5.27 13.62 -4.55
C VAL A 182 -4.94 12.36 -3.72
N SER A 183 -5.88 11.42 -3.61
CA SER A 183 -5.68 10.12 -2.97
C SER A 183 -4.50 9.37 -3.60
N MET A 184 -4.43 9.31 -4.93
CA MET A 184 -3.33 8.63 -5.62
C MET A 184 -1.98 9.30 -5.41
N VAL A 185 -1.91 10.63 -5.48
CA VAL A 185 -0.66 11.37 -5.21
C VAL A 185 -0.16 11.07 -3.80
N ILE A 186 -1.05 11.03 -2.82
CA ILE A 186 -0.72 10.72 -1.43
C ILE A 186 -0.26 9.26 -1.29
N LYS A 187 -0.90 8.30 -1.97
CA LYS A 187 -0.46 6.90 -1.97
C LYS A 187 0.95 6.74 -2.56
N ILE A 188 1.23 7.39 -3.68
CA ILE A 188 2.56 7.39 -4.31
C ILE A 188 3.58 8.01 -3.35
N GLY A 189 3.26 9.15 -2.73
CA GLY A 189 4.10 9.77 -1.70
C GLY A 189 4.38 8.84 -0.52
N GLY A 190 3.37 8.09 -0.06
CA GLY A 190 3.51 7.07 0.97
C GLY A 190 4.44 5.91 0.57
N LEU A 191 4.31 5.39 -0.66
CA LEU A 191 5.22 4.38 -1.19
C LEU A 191 6.66 4.88 -1.28
N VAL A 192 6.87 6.11 -1.75
CA VAL A 192 8.20 6.74 -1.83
C VAL A 192 8.80 6.92 -0.43
N ALA A 193 8.01 7.30 0.57
CA ALA A 193 8.49 7.39 1.95
C ALA A 193 8.93 6.02 2.50
N LEU A 194 8.22 4.94 2.16
CA LEU A 194 8.60 3.57 2.53
C LEU A 194 9.87 3.07 1.80
N PHE A 195 10.23 3.65 0.67
CA PHE A 195 11.45 3.28 -0.06
C PHE A 195 12.73 3.62 0.71
N ILE A 196 12.76 4.72 1.47
CA ILE A 196 13.94 5.16 2.23
C ILE A 196 14.42 4.09 3.24
N PRO A 197 13.57 3.54 4.12
CA PRO A 197 13.98 2.48 5.04
C PRO A 197 14.20 1.15 4.32
N VAL A 198 13.39 0.80 3.32
CA VAL A 198 13.51 -0.46 2.57
C VAL A 198 14.81 -0.53 1.76
N SER A 199 15.32 0.59 1.23
CA SER A 199 16.59 0.65 0.49
C SER A 199 17.82 0.60 1.41
N LYS A 200 17.75 1.17 2.61
CA LYS A 200 18.90 1.18 3.56
C LYS A 200 19.23 -0.19 4.14
N VAL A 201 18.25 -1.05 4.36
CA VAL A 201 18.46 -2.40 4.92
C VAL A 201 19.34 -3.29 4.03
N PRO A 202 19.10 -3.42 2.70
CA PRO A 202 19.99 -4.12 1.79
C PRO A 202 21.35 -3.43 1.62
N LEU A 203 21.39 -2.10 1.51
CA LEU A 203 22.63 -1.36 1.22
C LEU A 203 23.66 -1.40 2.37
N THR A 204 23.22 -1.52 3.62
CA THR A 204 24.15 -1.56 4.77
C THR A 204 24.95 -2.87 4.86
N LYS A 205 24.53 -3.93 4.16
CA LYS A 205 25.22 -5.23 4.12
C LYS A 205 25.75 -5.62 2.75
N ILE A 206 25.73 -4.72 1.76
CA ILE A 206 26.65 -4.85 0.63
C ILE A 206 28.04 -4.51 1.19
N LYS A 207 28.67 -5.50 1.85
CA LYS A 207 30.12 -5.57 1.84
C LYS A 207 30.45 -5.67 0.36
N PHE A 208 30.89 -4.57 -0.24
CA PHE A 208 31.79 -4.69 -1.37
C PHE A 208 32.89 -5.63 -0.89
N ASP A 209 33.05 -6.78 -1.54
CA ASP A 209 34.21 -7.62 -1.30
C ASP A 209 35.44 -6.74 -1.55
N GLU A 210 36.06 -6.27 -0.46
CA GLU A 210 37.47 -5.92 -0.44
C GLU A 210 38.22 -7.23 -0.69
N GLY A 211 38.44 -7.55 -1.96
CA GLY A 211 38.98 -8.84 -2.36
C GLY A 211 39.23 -8.95 -3.86
N LEU A 212 39.85 -7.93 -4.45
CA LEU A 212 40.61 -8.07 -5.70
C LEU A 212 41.95 -7.33 -5.52
N GLU A 213 42.84 -7.97 -4.76
CA GLU A 213 44.28 -7.91 -5.04
C GLU A 213 44.58 -8.77 -6.28
#